data_AF-A0A840DRC2-F1
#
_entry.id   AF-A0A840DRC2-F1
#
_cell.length_a   1.000
_cell.length_b   1.000
_cell.length_c   1.000
_cell.angle_alpha   90.00
_cell.angle_beta   90.00
_cell.angle_gamma   90.00
#
_symmetry.space_group_name_H-M   'P 1'
#
loop_
_entity.id
_entity.type
_entity.pdbx_description
1 polymer ?
#
loop_
_entity_poly.entity_id
_entity_poly.type
_entity_poly.pdbx_seq_one_letter_code
_entity_poly.pdbx_strand_id
1 'polypeptide(L)'
;MLIYSIPVVTGQQLKGSLPVDIVGAGLNLDDGATFEFISNKFDSQAFNTLYETLLNALYSVAQIPSIAVGRTDVSNVSTEAVKMLYQLAMMKAGQNEQYMREGIEQRFEKIRRLLEYRGVTFSDEEFESLGLVFQYALPSNEKEVIENLKMLREMGAISLETMIEKNPYVSDVANEMMRLKNNM
;
A
#
# COMPACT_ATOMS: atom_id res chain seq x y z
N MET A 1 27.60 -6.82 11.14
CA MET A 1 28.61 -6.95 10.07
C MET A 1 29.97 -6.84 10.73
N LEU A 2 30.78 -7.91 10.73
CA LEU A 2 32.11 -7.89 11.35
C LEU A 2 33.05 -7.05 10.48
N ILE A 3 33.51 -5.91 11.00
CA ILE A 3 34.52 -5.08 10.36
C ILE A 3 35.86 -5.74 10.65
N TYR A 4 36.40 -6.48 9.68
CA TYR A 4 37.75 -7.00 9.77
C TYR A 4 38.73 -5.85 9.53
N SER A 5 39.50 -5.49 10.57
CA SER A 5 40.61 -4.56 10.42
C SER A 5 41.78 -5.26 9.75
N ILE A 6 42.33 -4.65 8.70
CA ILE A 6 43.47 -5.17 7.98
C ILE A 6 44.73 -4.51 8.55
N PRO A 7 45.70 -5.30 9.05
CA PRO A 7 47.01 -4.76 9.42
C PRO A 7 47.75 -4.31 8.17
N VAL A 8 48.14 -3.05 8.12
CA VAL A 8 48.94 -2.48 7.03
C VAL A 8 50.24 -1.95 7.60
N VAL A 9 51.36 -2.45 7.08
CA VAL A 9 52.71 -1.92 7.37
C VAL A 9 53.15 -1.14 6.14
N THR A 10 53.62 0.09 6.33
CA THR A 10 54.31 0.85 5.28
C THR A 10 55.76 1.11 5.70
N GLY A 11 56.71 0.93 4.78
CA GLY A 11 58.14 1.02 5.05
C GLY A 11 58.92 -0.21 4.56
N GLN A 12 60.14 -0.38 5.07
CA GLN A 12 61.01 -1.50 4.67
C GLN A 12 60.54 -2.82 5.30
N GLN A 13 60.51 -3.89 4.50
CA GLN A 13 60.13 -5.22 4.98
C GLN A 13 61.14 -5.71 6.04
N LEU A 14 60.63 -6.10 7.21
CA LEU A 14 61.44 -6.72 8.26
C LEU A 14 62.15 -7.97 7.71
N LYS A 15 63.48 -8.02 7.82
CA LYS A 15 64.28 -9.20 7.46
C LYS A 15 64.37 -10.13 8.68
N GLY A 16 63.43 -11.07 8.79
CA GLY A 16 63.42 -12.10 9.83
C GLY A 16 62.02 -12.70 10.04
N SER A 17 61.94 -13.95 10.49
CA SER A 17 60.67 -14.59 10.85
C SER A 17 60.17 -14.07 12.20
N LEU A 18 58.95 -13.54 12.24
CA LEU A 18 58.28 -13.22 13.50
C LEU A 18 57.95 -14.51 14.27
N PRO A 19 58.26 -14.62 15.57
CA PRO A 19 57.85 -15.76 16.39
C PRO A 19 56.33 -15.89 16.43
N VAL A 20 55.82 -17.11 16.21
CA VAL A 20 54.38 -17.41 16.08
C VAL A 20 53.58 -17.26 17.38
N ASP A 21 54.25 -17.14 18.53
CA ASP A 21 53.62 -17.12 19.86
C ASP A 21 53.63 -15.73 20.54
N ILE A 22 53.81 -14.65 19.78
CA ILE A 22 53.79 -13.29 20.34
C ILE A 22 52.35 -12.81 20.50
N VAL A 23 51.90 -12.71 21.75
CA VAL A 23 50.67 -12.01 22.13
C VAL A 23 51.05 -10.78 22.97
N GLY A 24 50.66 -9.59 22.50
CA GLY A 24 50.82 -8.34 23.26
C GLY A 24 52.19 -7.64 23.16
N ALA A 25 53.11 -8.09 22.29
CA ALA A 25 54.33 -7.33 22.01
C ALA A 25 54.13 -6.37 20.82
N GLY A 26 54.74 -5.18 20.90
CA GLY A 26 54.73 -4.19 19.82
C GLY A 26 55.71 -4.55 18.70
N LEU A 27 55.36 -4.18 17.46
CA LEU A 27 56.25 -4.27 16.31
C LEU A 27 57.23 -3.08 16.36
N ASN A 28 58.53 -3.37 16.44
CA ASN A 28 59.55 -2.36 16.22
C ASN A 28 59.84 -2.26 14.73
N LEU A 29 59.58 -1.08 14.16
CA LEU A 29 59.80 -0.78 12.75
C LEU A 29 60.95 0.23 12.59
N ASP A 30 61.63 0.19 11.44
CA ASP A 30 62.71 1.11 11.09
C ASP A 30 62.23 2.57 10.94
N ASP A 31 63.17 3.51 10.92
CA ASP A 31 62.87 4.94 10.81
C ASP A 31 62.02 5.25 9.55
N GLY A 32 60.90 5.95 9.76
CA GLY A 32 59.92 6.25 8.71
C GLY A 32 58.90 5.16 8.39
N ALA A 33 58.94 3.99 9.04
CA ALA A 33 57.96 2.93 8.85
C ALA A 33 56.78 3.03 9.84
N THR A 34 55.57 2.71 9.38
CA THR A 34 54.34 2.77 10.18
C THR A 34 53.56 1.47 10.15
N PHE A 35 52.86 1.18 11.24
CA PHE A 35 51.90 0.09 11.34
C PHE A 35 50.55 0.63 11.75
N GLU A 36 49.54 0.38 10.94
CA GLU A 36 48.17 0.82 11.21
C GLU A 36 47.18 -0.31 10.95
N PHE A 37 46.14 -0.37 11.79
CA PHE A 37 44.96 -1.18 11.50
C PHE A 37 43.98 -0.34 10.70
N ILE A 38 43.90 -0.62 9.40
CA ILE A 38 42.93 0.04 8.52
C ILE A 38 41.67 -0.79 8.51
N SER A 39 40.57 -0.22 9.01
CA SER A 39 39.24 -0.79 8.91
C SER A 39 38.47 -0.14 7.76
N ASN A 40 37.57 -0.91 7.14
CA ASN A 40 36.66 -0.34 6.17
C ASN A 40 35.71 0.64 6.88
N LYS A 41 35.66 1.90 6.40
CA LYS A 41 34.72 2.91 6.90
C LYS A 41 33.36 2.62 6.29
N PHE A 42 32.51 1.90 7.02
CA PHE A 42 31.11 1.75 6.62
C PHE A 42 30.38 3.07 6.80
N ASP A 43 29.98 3.69 5.70
CA ASP A 43 29.13 4.87 5.71
C ASP A 43 27.67 4.44 5.86
N SER A 44 27.24 4.29 7.12
CA SER A 44 25.86 3.97 7.48
C SER A 44 24.86 4.98 6.90
N GLN A 45 25.26 6.24 6.75
CA GLN A 45 24.38 7.28 6.24
C GLN A 45 24.12 7.08 4.75
N ALA A 46 25.19 6.87 3.97
CA ALA A 46 25.07 6.56 2.54
C ALA A 46 24.25 5.28 2.31
N PHE A 47 24.44 4.25 3.15
CA PHE A 47 23.62 3.02 3.08
C PHE A 47 22.14 3.31 3.34
N ASN A 48 21.82 4.04 4.40
CA ASN A 48 20.43 4.39 4.74
C ASN A 48 19.77 5.20 3.61
N THR A 49 20.48 6.19 3.04
CA THR A 49 19.98 6.98 1.91
C THR A 49 19.72 6.11 0.68
N LEU A 50 20.62 5.18 0.35
CA LEU A 50 20.44 4.25 -0.76
C LEU A 50 19.24 3.33 -0.50
N TYR A 51 19.15 2.77 0.70
CA TYR A 51 18.05 1.91 1.11
C TYR A 51 16.69 2.61 1.00
N GLU A 52 16.57 3.82 1.54
CA GLU A 52 15.34 4.61 1.45
C GLU A 52 14.98 4.95 0.00
N THR A 53 15.97 5.27 -0.82
CA THR A 53 15.76 5.57 -2.25
C THR A 53 15.20 4.36 -2.99
N LEU A 54 15.80 3.18 -2.79
CA LEU A 54 15.33 1.93 -3.40
C LEU A 54 13.93 1.56 -2.91
N LEU A 55 13.67 1.73 -1.61
CA LEU A 55 12.38 1.46 -1.02
C LEU A 55 11.29 2.40 -1.57
N ASN A 56 11.62 3.68 -1.77
CA ASN A 56 10.73 4.65 -2.41
C ASN A 56 10.42 4.26 -3.86
N ALA A 57 11.46 3.91 -4.64
CA ALA A 57 11.30 3.47 -6.01
C ALA A 57 10.39 2.23 -6.09
N LEU A 58 10.57 1.27 -5.17
CA LEU A 58 9.71 0.08 -5.08
C LEU A 58 8.24 0.47 -4.84
N TYR A 59 7.95 1.36 -3.89
CA TYR A 59 6.56 1.76 -3.64
C TYR A 59 5.93 2.49 -4.81
N SER A 60 6.69 3.35 -5.50
CA SER A 60 6.21 4.02 -6.71
C SER A 60 5.88 3.03 -7.83
N VAL A 61 6.75 2.04 -8.07
CA VAL A 61 6.53 1.01 -9.10
C VAL A 61 5.38 0.07 -8.71
N ALA A 62 5.29 -0.31 -7.45
CA ALA A 62 4.24 -1.20 -6.95
C ALA A 62 2.87 -0.50 -6.83
N GLN A 63 2.83 0.84 -6.95
CA GLN A 63 1.66 1.71 -6.75
C GLN A 63 1.10 1.59 -5.32
N ILE A 64 1.98 1.40 -4.34
CA ILE A 64 1.63 1.32 -2.92
C ILE A 64 1.52 2.77 -2.39
N PRO A 65 0.39 3.15 -1.77
CA PRO A 65 0.23 4.49 -1.24
C PRO A 65 1.15 4.69 -0.02
N SER A 66 1.81 5.84 0.07
CA SER A 66 2.81 6.14 1.11
C SER A 66 2.31 5.97 2.55
N ILE A 67 0.99 6.13 2.75
CA ILE A 67 0.32 5.97 4.05
C ILE A 67 0.29 4.51 4.52
N ALA A 68 0.21 3.54 3.60
CA ALA A 68 0.25 2.11 3.93
C ALA A 68 1.62 1.66 4.45
N VAL A 69 2.64 2.50 4.28
CA VAL A 69 4.03 2.27 4.73
C VAL A 69 4.31 2.96 6.06
N GLY A 70 3.30 3.52 6.74
CA GLY A 70 3.47 4.13 8.07
C GLY A 70 4.18 5.48 8.04
N ARG A 71 4.11 6.22 6.93
CA ARG A 71 4.77 7.53 6.78
C ARG A 71 3.90 8.73 7.14
N THR A 72 2.60 8.53 7.36
CA THR A 72 1.66 9.61 7.71
C THR A 72 0.53 9.10 8.59
N ASP A 73 0.26 9.81 9.68
CA ASP A 73 -0.91 9.57 10.52
C ASP A 73 -2.21 9.95 9.78
N VAL A 74 -3.18 9.04 9.75
CA VAL A 74 -4.45 9.18 9.02
C VAL A 74 -5.51 9.97 9.80
N SER A 75 -5.26 10.25 11.08
CA SER A 75 -6.28 10.69 12.04
C SER A 75 -6.81 12.11 11.83
N ASN A 76 -6.28 12.89 10.88
CA ASN A 76 -6.75 14.25 10.60
C ASN A 76 -6.64 14.68 9.11
N VAL A 77 -6.61 13.72 8.19
CA VAL A 77 -6.63 14.02 6.74
C VAL A 77 -8.08 14.03 6.24
N SER A 78 -8.44 15.04 5.45
CA SER A 78 -9.75 15.11 4.80
C SER A 78 -9.92 13.93 3.83
N THR A 79 -11.17 13.56 3.55
CA THR A 79 -11.46 12.46 2.60
C THR A 79 -10.82 12.73 1.23
N GLU A 80 -10.76 13.98 0.80
CA GLU A 80 -10.11 14.37 -0.46
C GLU A 80 -8.58 14.18 -0.42
N ALA A 81 -7.93 14.49 0.71
CA ALA A 81 -6.51 14.22 0.88
C ALA A 81 -6.22 12.71 0.89
N VAL A 82 -7.11 11.89 1.46
CA VAL A 82 -7.00 10.43 1.39
C VAL A 82 -7.09 9.96 -0.06
N LYS A 83 -8.02 10.46 -0.88
CA LYS A 83 -8.07 10.12 -2.32
C LYS A 83 -6.77 10.47 -3.04
N MET A 84 -6.19 11.62 -2.77
CA MET A 84 -4.90 12.01 -3.36
C MET A 84 -3.78 11.02 -3.00
N LEU A 85 -3.72 10.58 -1.73
CA LEU A 85 -2.71 9.61 -1.27
C LEU A 85 -2.90 8.23 -1.89
N TYR A 86 -4.14 7.83 -2.18
CA TYR A 86 -4.49 6.53 -2.77
C TYR A 86 -4.58 6.54 -4.29
N GLN A 87 -4.33 7.67 -4.97
CA GLN A 87 -4.55 7.81 -6.41
C GLN A 87 -3.87 6.74 -7.26
N LEU A 88 -2.61 6.39 -6.95
CA LEU A 88 -1.88 5.33 -7.67
C LEU A 88 -2.54 3.95 -7.49
N ALA A 89 -2.98 3.64 -6.26
CA ALA A 89 -3.67 2.40 -5.96
C ALA A 89 -5.04 2.33 -6.64
N MET A 90 -5.76 3.45 -6.69
CA MET A 90 -7.04 3.55 -7.40
C MET A 90 -6.88 3.34 -8.90
N MET A 91 -5.84 3.90 -9.52
CA MET A 91 -5.57 3.65 -10.95
C MET A 91 -5.31 2.16 -11.22
N LYS A 92 -4.52 1.50 -10.37
CA LYS A 92 -4.29 0.06 -10.46
C LYS A 92 -5.58 -0.74 -10.28
N ALA A 93 -6.39 -0.34 -9.30
CA ALA A 93 -7.67 -0.98 -9.03
C ALA A 93 -8.64 -0.80 -10.20
N GLY A 94 -8.64 0.35 -10.88
CA GLY A 94 -9.43 0.60 -12.09
C GLY A 94 -9.03 -0.28 -13.28
N GLN A 95 -7.72 -0.52 -13.47
CA GLN A 95 -7.25 -1.47 -14.48
C GLN A 95 -7.73 -2.90 -14.16
N ASN A 96 -7.60 -3.31 -12.89
CA ASN A 96 -8.09 -4.62 -12.45
C ASN A 96 -9.61 -4.74 -12.56
N GLU A 97 -10.34 -3.66 -12.30
CA GLU A 97 -11.79 -3.60 -12.48
C GLU A 97 -12.16 -3.89 -13.93
N GLN A 98 -11.49 -3.28 -14.90
CA GLN A 98 -11.75 -3.54 -16.32
C GLN A 98 -11.60 -5.01 -16.67
N TYR A 99 -10.48 -5.64 -16.26
CA TYR A 99 -10.27 -7.07 -16.48
C TYR A 99 -11.31 -7.95 -15.77
N MET A 100 -11.69 -7.59 -14.55
CA MET A 100 -12.72 -8.34 -13.83
C MET A 100 -14.10 -8.17 -14.45
N ARG A 101 -14.44 -6.97 -14.90
CA ARG A 101 -15.71 -6.68 -15.57
C ARG A 101 -15.86 -7.53 -16.82
N GLU A 102 -14.86 -7.53 -17.71
CA GLU A 102 -14.86 -8.39 -18.90
C GLU A 102 -15.02 -9.87 -18.55
N GLY A 103 -14.30 -10.35 -17.52
CA GLY A 103 -14.38 -11.74 -17.08
C GLY A 103 -15.74 -12.11 -16.48
N ILE A 104 -16.38 -11.20 -15.75
CA ILE A 104 -17.71 -11.42 -15.15
C ILE A 104 -18.80 -11.34 -16.22
N GLU A 105 -18.73 -10.41 -17.16
CA GLU A 105 -19.68 -10.31 -18.28
C GLU A 105 -19.65 -11.59 -19.12
N GLN A 106 -18.46 -12.09 -19.46
CA GLN A 106 -18.32 -13.40 -20.12
C GLN A 106 -18.93 -14.53 -19.30
N ARG A 107 -18.83 -14.48 -17.97
CA ARG A 107 -19.44 -15.48 -17.08
C ARG A 107 -20.96 -15.36 -17.07
N PHE A 108 -21.52 -14.16 -17.08
CA PHE A 108 -22.96 -13.93 -17.16
C PHE A 108 -23.54 -14.50 -18.46
N GLU A 109 -22.85 -14.38 -19.58
CA GLU A 109 -23.25 -15.01 -20.84
C GLU A 109 -23.33 -16.55 -20.73
N LYS A 110 -22.36 -17.17 -20.06
CA LYS A 110 -22.41 -18.63 -19.83
C LYS A 110 -23.56 -19.01 -18.90
N ILE A 111 -23.83 -18.19 -17.87
CA ILE A 111 -24.94 -18.42 -16.94
C ILE A 111 -26.28 -18.28 -17.68
N ARG A 112 -26.44 -17.25 -18.52
CA ARG A 112 -27.63 -17.06 -19.38
C ARG A 112 -27.90 -18.31 -20.21
N ARG A 113 -26.89 -18.81 -20.92
CA ARG A 113 -27.00 -20.03 -21.73
C ARG A 113 -27.34 -21.29 -20.92
N LEU A 114 -26.81 -21.42 -19.71
CA LEU A 114 -27.13 -22.55 -18.82
C LEU A 114 -28.58 -22.47 -18.30
N LEU A 115 -29.08 -21.27 -18.04
CA LEU A 115 -30.46 -21.04 -17.63
C LEU A 115 -31.44 -21.30 -18.77
N GLU A 116 -31.08 -20.96 -20.00
CA GLU A 116 -31.85 -21.30 -21.20
C GLU A 116 -32.07 -22.81 -21.32
N TYR A 117 -31.06 -23.63 -21.04
CA TYR A 117 -31.21 -25.10 -21.01
C TYR A 117 -32.16 -25.61 -19.92
N ARG A 118 -32.44 -24.80 -18.89
CA ARG A 118 -33.43 -25.09 -17.86
C ARG A 118 -34.80 -24.46 -18.14
N GLY A 119 -34.98 -23.84 -19.31
CA GLY A 119 -36.22 -23.17 -19.71
C GLY A 119 -36.39 -21.77 -19.12
N VAL A 120 -35.36 -21.18 -18.51
CA VAL A 120 -35.38 -19.80 -18.03
C VAL A 120 -34.67 -18.93 -19.07
N THR A 121 -35.42 -18.09 -19.77
CA THR A 121 -34.90 -17.22 -20.84
C THR A 121 -35.07 -15.76 -20.45
N PHE A 122 -34.06 -14.94 -20.76
CA PHE A 122 -34.10 -13.48 -20.62
C PHE A 122 -34.08 -12.86 -22.01
N SER A 123 -34.81 -11.76 -22.19
CA SER A 123 -34.64 -10.93 -23.38
C SER A 123 -33.26 -10.28 -23.39
N ASP A 124 -32.81 -9.81 -24.56
CA ASP A 124 -31.54 -9.07 -24.64
C ASP A 124 -31.59 -7.78 -23.84
N GLU A 125 -32.72 -7.06 -23.86
CA GLU A 125 -32.92 -5.84 -23.05
C GLU A 125 -32.83 -6.11 -21.53
N GLU A 126 -33.41 -7.22 -21.06
CA GLU A 126 -33.32 -7.61 -19.65
C GLU A 126 -31.88 -7.95 -19.26
N PHE A 127 -31.15 -8.64 -20.13
CA PHE A 127 -29.77 -9.02 -19.86
C PHE A 127 -28.83 -7.81 -19.90
N GLU A 128 -29.00 -6.91 -20.86
CA GLU A 128 -28.22 -5.66 -20.96
C GLU A 128 -28.51 -4.69 -19.81
N SER A 129 -29.66 -4.79 -19.15
CA SER A 129 -29.96 -4.02 -17.95
C SER A 129 -29.09 -4.39 -16.73
N LEU A 130 -28.36 -5.51 -16.79
CA LEU A 130 -27.53 -5.99 -15.71
C LEU A 130 -26.28 -5.12 -15.51
N GLY A 131 -26.31 -4.26 -14.49
CA GLY A 131 -25.20 -3.40 -14.12
C GLY A 131 -24.25 -4.04 -13.09
N LEU A 132 -22.95 -3.99 -13.37
CA LEU A 132 -21.88 -4.31 -12.42
C LEU A 132 -21.32 -3.03 -11.77
N VAL A 133 -21.46 -2.92 -10.45
CA VAL A 133 -20.93 -1.80 -9.65
C VAL A 133 -19.77 -2.29 -8.79
N PHE A 134 -18.59 -1.73 -9.02
CA PHE A 134 -17.42 -1.96 -8.16
C PHE A 134 -17.32 -0.85 -7.13
N GLN A 135 -16.99 -1.21 -5.89
CA GLN A 135 -16.82 -0.26 -4.80
C GLN A 135 -15.38 -0.34 -4.28
N TYR A 136 -14.70 0.80 -4.28
CA TYR A 136 -13.35 0.91 -3.72
C TYR A 136 -13.45 1.25 -2.23
N ALA A 137 -12.94 0.34 -1.38
CA ALA A 137 -12.89 0.52 0.06
C ALA A 137 -11.77 1.49 0.46
N LEU A 138 -11.98 2.78 0.24
CA LEU A 138 -11.07 3.83 0.71
C LEU A 138 -11.39 4.19 2.17
N PRO A 139 -10.37 4.50 2.99
CA PRO A 139 -10.61 5.13 4.28
C PRO A 139 -11.35 6.44 4.07
N SER A 140 -12.40 6.67 4.84
CA SER A 140 -13.21 7.89 4.78
C SER A 140 -13.55 8.37 6.17
N ASN A 141 -13.78 9.68 6.30
CA ASN A 141 -14.27 10.24 7.55
C ASN A 141 -15.80 10.11 7.60
N GLU A 142 -16.30 9.18 8.40
CA GLU A 142 -17.73 8.89 8.53
C GLU A 142 -18.54 10.13 8.93
N LYS A 143 -17.96 11.06 9.71
CA LYS A 143 -18.61 12.33 10.06
C LYS A 143 -18.86 13.18 8.81
N GLU A 144 -17.85 13.33 7.96
CA GLU A 144 -17.95 14.09 6.70
C GLU A 144 -19.00 13.46 5.78
N VAL A 145 -19.02 12.12 5.68
CA VAL A 145 -20.02 11.38 4.91
C VAL A 145 -21.43 11.67 5.40
N ILE A 146 -21.67 11.60 6.71
CA ILE A 146 -23.00 11.83 7.31
C ILE A 146 -23.44 13.29 7.13
N GLU A 147 -22.53 14.26 7.31
CA GLU A 147 -22.82 15.67 7.07
C GLU A 147 -23.23 15.92 5.61
N ASN A 148 -22.52 15.32 4.65
CA ASN A 148 -22.86 15.41 3.23
C ASN A 148 -24.23 14.79 2.91
N LEU A 149 -24.50 13.60 3.46
CA LEU A 149 -25.79 12.92 3.29
C LEU A 149 -26.96 13.75 3.85
N LYS A 150 -26.76 14.36 5.02
CA LYS A 150 -27.74 15.26 5.63
C LYS A 150 -28.01 16.49 4.76
N MET A 151 -26.97 17.17 4.28
CA MET A 151 -27.13 18.33 3.40
C MET A 151 -27.88 17.97 2.10
N LEU A 152 -27.53 16.86 1.45
CA LEU A 152 -28.21 16.38 0.25
C LEU A 152 -29.68 16.07 0.50
N ARG A 153 -30.00 15.52 1.67
CA ARG A 153 -31.38 15.23 2.07
C ARG A 153 -32.17 16.52 2.31
N GLU A 154 -31.58 17.49 3.01
CA GLU A 154 -32.19 18.79 3.30
C GLU A 154 -32.46 19.60 2.02
N MET A 155 -31.58 19.49 1.02
CA MET A 155 -31.76 20.11 -0.30
C MET A 155 -32.74 19.35 -1.21
N GLY A 156 -33.28 18.20 -0.78
CA GLY A 156 -34.19 17.37 -1.56
C GLY A 156 -33.52 16.63 -2.73
N ALA A 157 -32.19 16.55 -2.75
CA ALA A 157 -31.43 15.91 -3.84
C ALA A 157 -31.44 14.37 -3.75
N ILE A 158 -31.63 13.81 -2.54
CA ILE A 158 -31.67 12.36 -2.31
C ILE A 158 -32.89 11.91 -1.49
N SER A 159 -33.32 10.67 -1.74
CA SER A 159 -34.36 10.01 -0.97
C SER A 159 -33.87 9.61 0.43
N LEU A 160 -34.80 9.32 1.35
CA LEU A 160 -34.46 8.76 2.68
C LEU A 160 -33.81 7.39 2.54
N GLU A 161 -34.29 6.59 1.58
CA GLU A 161 -33.79 5.25 1.30
C GLU A 161 -32.33 5.29 0.84
N THR A 162 -32.00 6.17 -0.12
CA THR A 162 -30.62 6.39 -0.57
C THR A 162 -29.72 6.90 0.56
N MET A 163 -30.23 7.75 1.45
CA MET A 163 -29.47 8.25 2.60
C MET A 163 -29.08 7.12 3.56
N ILE A 164 -29.96 6.14 3.77
CA ILE A 164 -29.73 5.00 4.66
C ILE A 164 -28.84 3.96 3.98
N GLU A 165 -29.05 3.72 2.69
CA GLU A 165 -28.21 2.81 1.90
C GLU A 165 -26.75 3.26 1.85
N LYS A 166 -26.51 4.58 1.81
CA LYS A 166 -25.16 5.16 1.80
C LYS A 166 -24.63 5.47 3.21
N ASN A 167 -25.38 5.15 4.26
CA ASN A 167 -24.97 5.41 5.63
C ASN A 167 -23.91 4.38 6.07
N PRO A 168 -22.72 4.80 6.54
CA PRO A 168 -21.64 3.87 6.95
C PRO A 168 -22.02 2.99 8.16
N TYR A 169 -23.02 3.38 8.96
CA TYR A 169 -23.41 2.68 10.18
C TYR A 169 -24.61 1.74 10.00
N VAL A 170 -25.25 1.73 8.83
CA VAL A 170 -26.41 0.88 8.58
C VAL A 170 -25.99 -0.27 7.68
N SER A 171 -25.98 -1.48 8.24
CA SER A 171 -25.69 -2.71 7.50
C SER A 171 -26.93 -3.33 6.85
N ASP A 172 -28.10 -3.18 7.48
CA ASP A 172 -29.37 -3.73 7.00
C ASP A 172 -30.37 -2.61 6.70
N VAL A 173 -30.34 -2.15 5.45
CA VAL A 173 -31.18 -1.04 4.95
C VAL A 173 -32.66 -1.38 5.03
N ALA A 174 -33.03 -2.62 4.72
CA ALA A 174 -34.42 -3.05 4.67
C ALA A 174 -35.06 -3.03 6.07
N ASN A 175 -34.36 -3.60 7.06
CA ASN A 175 -34.83 -3.57 8.45
C ASN A 175 -34.83 -2.15 9.02
N GLU A 176 -33.84 -1.32 8.69
CA GLU A 176 -33.80 0.06 9.17
C GLU A 176 -34.95 0.90 8.58
N MET A 177 -35.28 0.71 7.31
CA MET A 177 -36.45 1.34 6.71
C MET A 177 -37.77 0.91 7.36
N MET A 178 -37.91 -0.36 7.75
CA MET A 178 -39.09 -0.82 8.50
C MET A 178 -39.19 -0.15 9.87
N ARG A 179 -38.06 -0.04 10.60
CA ARG A 179 -38.02 0.62 11.91
C ARG A 179 -38.43 2.09 11.83
N LEU A 180 -37.99 2.80 10.81
CA LEU A 180 -38.35 4.21 10.60
C LEU A 180 -39.83 4.37 10.26
N LYS A 181 -40.40 3.48 9.43
CA LYS A 181 -41.84 3.50 9.11
C LYS A 181 -42.72 3.20 10.33
N ASN A 182 -42.27 2.35 11.25
CA ASN A 182 -43.01 2.02 12.47
C ASN A 182 -42.92 3.10 13.56
N ASN A 183 -41.97 4.03 13.44
CA ASN A 183 -41.74 5.14 14.38
C ASN A 183 -42.22 6.51 13.86
N MET A 184 -42.89 6.53 12.69
CA MET A 184 -43.58 7.70 12.13
C MET A 184 -45.09 7.55 12.31
#